data_AF-A0A6M0FY96-F1
#
_entry.id   AF-A0A6M0FY96-F1
#
_cell.length_a   1.000
_cell.length_b   1.000
_cell.length_c   1.000
_cell.angle_alpha   90.00
_cell.angle_beta   90.00
_cell.angle_gamma   90.00
#
_symmetry.space_group_name_H-M   'P 1'
#
loop_
_entity.id
_entity.type
_entity.pdbx_description
1 polymer ?
#
loop_
_entity_poly.entity_id
_entity_poly.type
_entity_poly.pdbx_seq_one_letter_code
_entity_poly.pdbx_strand_id
1 'polypeptide(L)' 'MTTAETVYELVKALPEDQANMVLAFAEFLHLKFPSHPSPTSQLLSSYLGILKDSPNFNEDPVEIQQVLRSEWE' A
#
# COMPACT_ATOMS: atom_id res chain seq x y z
N MET A 1 -5.60 -11.27 21.30
CA MET A 1 -6.29 -11.94 20.19
C MET A 1 -6.55 -10.91 19.11
N THR A 2 -6.13 -11.21 17.89
CA THR A 2 -6.36 -10.36 16.72
C THR A 2 -7.73 -10.70 16.09
N THR A 3 -8.28 -9.77 15.30
CA THR A 3 -9.54 -9.97 14.57
C THR A 3 -9.47 -11.18 13.63
N ALA A 4 -8.30 -11.44 13.03
CA ALA A 4 -8.08 -12.61 12.18
C ALA A 4 -8.17 -13.93 12.96
N GLU A 5 -7.57 -13.99 14.16
CA GLU A 5 -7.64 -15.16 15.04
C GLU A 5 -9.08 -15.45 15.48
N THR A 6 -9.85 -14.42 15.82
CA THR A 6 -11.26 -14.60 16.21
C THR A 6 -12.13 -15.11 15.07
N VAL A 7 -11.89 -14.64 13.84
CA VAL A 7 -12.62 -15.12 12.65
C VAL A 7 -12.25 -16.57 12.34
N TYR A 8 -10.97 -16.93 12.48
CA TYR A 8 -10.51 -18.30 12.27
C TYR A 8 -11.17 -19.28 13.25
N GLU A 9 -11.19 -18.97 14.55
CA GLU A 9 -11.84 -19.83 15.55
C GLU A 9 -13.35 -19.94 15.33
N LEU A 10 -14.01 -18.85 14.91
CA LEU A 10 -15.43 -18.87 14.58
C LEU A 10 -15.73 -19.76 13.37
N VAL A 11 -14.95 -19.65 12.29
CA VAL A 11 -15.14 -20.48 11.08
C VAL A 11 -14.83 -21.94 11.35
N LYS A 12 -13.83 -22.22 12.20
CA LYS A 12 -13.45 -23.58 12.60
C LYS A 12 -14.52 -24.30 13.42
N ALA A 13 -15.34 -23.55 14.15
CA ALA A 13 -16.46 -24.09 14.92
C ALA A 13 -17.74 -24.31 14.10
N LEU A 14 -17.77 -23.90 12.82
CA LEU A 14 -18.94 -24.05 11.95
C LEU A 14 -19.06 -25.47 11.38
N PRO A 15 -20.30 -25.92 11.07
CA PRO A 15 -20.53 -27.09 10.22
C PRO A 15 -19.90 -26.90 8.83
N GLU A 16 -19.46 -28.01 8.22
CA GLU A 16 -18.73 -28.01 6.94
C GLU A 16 -19.47 -27.27 5.82
N ASP A 17 -20.79 -27.43 5.72
CA ASP A 17 -21.64 -26.74 4.74
C ASP A 17 -21.59 -25.21 4.89
N GLN A 18 -21.54 -24.72 6.13
CA GLN A 18 -21.48 -23.29 6.41
C GLN A 18 -20.08 -22.72 6.20
N ALA A 19 -19.03 -23.49 6.53
CA ALA A 19 -17.65 -23.11 6.27
C ALA A 19 -17.39 -22.98 4.76
N ASN A 20 -17.91 -23.90 3.95
CA ASN A 20 -17.83 -23.85 2.49
C ASN A 20 -18.51 -22.60 1.92
N MET A 21 -19.65 -22.19 2.49
CA MET A 21 -20.35 -20.96 2.08
C MET A 21 -19.52 -19.70 2.36
N VAL A 22 -18.84 -19.64 3.51
CA VAL A 22 -17.94 -18.54 3.87
C VAL A 22 -16.74 -18.49 2.91
N LEU A 23 -16.16 -19.64 2.57
CA LEU A 23 -15.05 -19.73 1.61
C LEU A 23 -15.47 -19.27 0.21
N ALA A 24 -16.61 -19.74 -0.29
CA ALA A 24 -17.16 -19.32 -1.59
C ALA A 24 -17.45 -17.81 -1.62
N PHE A 25 -17.94 -17.25 -0.52
CA PHE A 25 -18.16 -15.81 -0.40
C PHE A 25 -16.85 -15.02 -0.35
N ALA A 26 -15.82 -15.51 0.35
CA ALA A 26 -14.50 -14.89 0.37
C ALA A 26 -13.84 -14.89 -1.02
N GLU A 27 -13.97 -16.00 -1.76
CA GLU A 27 -13.50 -16.11 -3.14
C GLU A 27 -14.24 -15.13 -4.06
N PHE A 28 -15.57 -15.04 -3.91
CA PHE A 28 -16.38 -14.06 -4.63
C PHE A 28 -15.94 -12.61 -4.34
N LEU A 29 -15.65 -12.27 -3.08
CA LEU A 29 -15.15 -10.94 -2.72
C LEU A 29 -13.79 -10.65 -3.34
N HIS A 30 -12.87 -11.63 -3.36
CA HIS A 30 -11.56 -11.50 -3.99
C HIS A 30 -11.66 -11.27 -5.51
N LEU A 31 -12.61 -11.94 -6.17
CA LEU A 31 -12.86 -11.77 -7.61
C LEU A 31 -13.58 -10.45 -7.94
N LYS A 32 -14.54 -10.04 -7.10
CA LYS A 32 -15.36 -8.84 -7.33
C LYS A 32 -14.64 -7.55 -6.95
N PHE A 33 -13.82 -7.63 -5.90
CA PHE A 33 -12.92 -6.58 -5.49
C PHE A 33 -11.51 -7.11 -5.67
N PRO A 34 -11.01 -7.18 -6.93
CA PRO A 34 -9.58 -7.39 -7.12
C PRO A 34 -8.94 -6.28 -6.30
N SER A 35 -8.21 -6.67 -5.26
CA SER A 35 -7.47 -5.74 -4.42
C SER A 35 -6.74 -4.84 -5.39
N HIS A 36 -7.20 -3.58 -5.50
CA HIS A 36 -6.44 -2.57 -6.20
C HIS A 36 -5.04 -2.71 -5.63
N PRO A 37 -4.01 -2.93 -6.47
CA PRO A 37 -2.66 -3.07 -5.96
C PRO A 37 -2.47 -1.90 -5.02
N SER A 38 -2.20 -2.22 -3.75
CA SER A 38 -1.86 -1.23 -2.74
C SER A 38 -0.91 -0.23 -3.38
N PRO A 39 -1.04 1.09 -3.16
CA PRO A 39 -0.19 2.10 -3.81
C PRO A 39 1.31 1.96 -3.44
N THR A 40 1.70 0.91 -2.73
CA THR A 40 3.03 0.65 -2.20
C THR A 40 3.99 -0.08 -3.14
N SER A 41 3.63 -0.30 -4.41
CA SER A 41 4.66 -0.51 -5.45
C SER A 41 4.84 0.75 -6.29
N GLN A 42 4.91 1.91 -5.64
CA GLN A 42 5.50 3.09 -6.27
C GLN A 42 6.97 2.79 -6.48
N LEU A 43 7.31 2.36 -7.70
CA LEU A 43 8.69 2.22 -8.15
C LEU A 43 9.38 3.58 -7.93
N LEU A 44 10.69 3.59 -7.65
CA LEU A 44 11.46 4.84 -7.55
C LEU A 44 11.25 5.75 -8.78
N SER A 45 11.03 5.14 -9.95
CA SER A 45 10.69 5.84 -11.18
C SER A 45 9.38 6.62 -11.13
N SER A 46 8.42 6.21 -10.30
CA SER A 46 7.18 6.96 -10.05
C SER A 46 7.42 8.30 -9.35
N TYR A 47 8.60 8.52 -8.75
CA TYR A 47 8.99 9.80 -8.14
C TYR A 47 9.97 10.60 -9.00
N LEU A 48 10.55 9.99 -10.05
CA LEU A 48 11.43 10.69 -10.99
C LEU A 48 10.59 11.68 -11.81
N GLY A 49 10.90 12.97 -11.68
CA GLY A 49 10.20 14.06 -12.36
C GLY A 49 9.14 14.78 -11.53
N ILE A 50 8.61 14.16 -10.47
CA ILE A 50 7.67 14.85 -9.55
C ILE A 50 8.39 15.95 -8.75
N LEU A 51 9.64 15.69 -8.35
CA LEU A 51 10.44 16.65 -7.59
C LEU A 51 10.70 17.94 -8.38
N LYS A 52 10.83 17.85 -9.71
CA LYS A 52 11.05 19.01 -10.59
C LYS A 52 9.91 20.02 -10.51
N ASP A 53 8.68 19.56 -10.33
CA ASP A 53 7.51 20.45 -10.25
C ASP A 53 7.14 20.74 -8.78
N SER A 54 7.93 20.26 -7.81
CA SER A 54 7.67 20.49 -6.40
C SER A 54 8.11 21.90 -6.00
N PRO A 55 7.37 22.59 -5.12
CA PRO A 55 7.72 23.94 -4.69
C PRO A 55 9.06 24.03 -3.94
N ASN A 56 9.63 22.90 -3.51
CA ASN A 56 10.87 22.83 -2.74
C ASN A 56 12.08 22.35 -3.57
N PHE A 57 11.87 21.76 -4.76
CA PHE A 57 12.93 21.17 -5.58
C PHE A 57 12.79 21.50 -7.08
N ASN A 58 12.12 22.61 -7.40
CA ASN A 58 11.89 23.10 -8.77
C ASN A 58 12.98 24.08 -9.28
N GLU A 59 13.97 24.39 -8.44
CA GLU A 59 15.13 25.22 -8.80
C GLU A 59 16.21 24.39 -9.54
N ASP A 60 17.30 25.04 -9.95
CA ASP A 60 18.43 24.32 -10.55
C ASP A 60 19.00 23.31 -9.52
N PRO A 61 19.11 22.01 -9.86
CA PRO A 61 19.72 21.02 -8.99
C PRO A 61 21.08 21.41 -8.42
N VAL A 62 21.88 22.19 -9.16
CA VAL A 62 23.19 22.67 -8.70
C VAL A 62 23.04 23.73 -7.60
N GLU A 63 22.09 24.65 -7.76
CA GLU A 63 21.81 25.70 -6.77
C GLU A 63 21.28 25.09 -5.47
N ILE A 64 20.32 24.15 -5.55
CA ILE A 64 19.78 23.42 -4.40
C ILE A 64 20.93 22.71 -3.64
N GLN A 65 21.84 22.05 -4.36
CA GLN A 65 22.98 21.37 -3.76
C GLN A 65 23.98 22.33 -3.09
N GLN A 66 24.15 23.54 -3.62
CA GLN A 66 25.01 24.56 -3.02
C GLN A 66 24.40 25.10 -1.73
N VAL A 67 23.10 25.43 -1.74
CA VAL A 67 22.38 25.89 -0.54
C VAL A 67 22.47 24.85 0.57
N LEU A 68 22.10 23.59 0.28
CA LEU A 68 22.16 22.50 1.25
C LEU A 68 23.57 22.28 1.81
N ARG A 69 24.62 22.51 1.01
CA ARG A 69 26.01 22.40 1.50
C ARG A 69 26.37 23.57 2.41
N SER A 70 25.96 24.78 2.05
CA SER A 70 26.22 25.97 2.87
C SER A 70 25.45 25.99 4.18
N GLU A 71 24.28 25.35 4.26
CA GLU A 71 23.50 25.23 5.50
C GLU A 71 24.15 24.32 6.55
N TRP A 72 25.12 23.49 6.15
CA TRP A 72 25.83 22.56 7.03
C TRP A 72 27.18 23.11 7.53
N GLU A 73 27.60 24.28 7.03
CA GLU A 73 28.77 25.03 7.50
C GLU A 73 28.39 26.06 8.57
#